data_AF-A0A5M6C9L3-F1
#
_entry.id   AF-A0A5M6C9L3-F1
#
_cell.length_a   1.000
_cell.length_b   1.000
_cell.length_c   1.000
_cell.angle_alpha   90.00
_cell.angle_beta   90.00
_cell.angle_gamma   90.00
#
_symmetry.space_group_name_H-M   'P 1'
#
loop_
_entity.id
_entity.type
_entity.pdbx_description
1 polymer ?
#
loop_
_entity_poly.entity_id
_entity_poly.type
_entity_poly.pdbx_seq_one_letter_code
_entity_poly.pdbx_strand_id
1 'polypeptide(L)'
;MKTLLTLILLLSFSVGNAQYLQNDTIYFDIPNDSIARLWDNSDYNHTDIDLKNRRIINDYYVFEDDIIFAIDDSLSFEIGSYDKNNLYLEKQYKFSKPLFNRLEITEVGSKKSAKVRTKADHVIFEDPHNILTDVIKLWLSEKCIRRYLNREETENFIENVLSNTAASF
;
A
#
# COMPACT_ATOMS: atom_id res chain seq x y z
N MET A 1 25.58 -13.06 -35.56
CA MET A 1 24.50 -12.05 -35.69
C MET A 1 23.17 -12.48 -35.06
N LYS A 2 22.79 -13.78 -35.04
CA LYS A 2 21.51 -14.22 -34.44
C LYS A 2 21.42 -14.05 -32.90
N THR A 3 22.54 -14.25 -32.19
CA THR A 3 22.60 -14.13 -30.71
C THR A 3 22.48 -12.69 -30.21
N LEU A 4 22.97 -11.71 -30.97
CA LEU A 4 22.87 -10.30 -30.63
C LEU A 4 21.41 -9.81 -30.71
N LEU A 5 20.65 -10.35 -31.67
CA LEU A 5 19.27 -9.98 -31.91
C LEU A 5 18.34 -10.52 -30.81
N THR A 6 18.59 -11.72 -30.30
CA THR A 6 17.91 -12.25 -29.10
C THR A 6 18.20 -11.44 -27.85
N LEU A 7 19.42 -10.92 -27.69
CA LEU A 7 19.79 -10.09 -26.53
C LEU A 7 19.08 -8.73 -26.56
N ILE A 8 18.99 -8.12 -27.75
CA ILE A 8 18.24 -6.86 -27.97
C ILE A 8 16.74 -7.09 -27.76
N LEU A 9 16.19 -8.23 -28.22
CA LEU A 9 14.79 -8.57 -27.99
C LEU A 9 14.48 -8.75 -26.50
N LEU A 10 15.35 -9.44 -25.75
CA LEU A 10 15.23 -9.63 -24.30
C LEU A 10 15.31 -8.31 -23.53
N LEU A 11 16.13 -7.36 -23.98
CA LEU A 11 16.24 -6.01 -23.40
C LEU A 11 15.03 -5.11 -23.76
N SER A 12 14.33 -5.35 -24.87
CA SER A 12 13.10 -4.61 -25.20
C SER A 12 11.87 -5.09 -24.43
N PHE A 13 11.92 -6.26 -23.78
CA PHE A 13 10.88 -6.73 -22.86
C PHE A 13 11.14 -6.38 -21.39
N SER A 14 12.28 -5.77 -21.06
CA SER A 14 12.37 -4.99 -19.81
C SER A 14 11.67 -3.65 -20.02
N VAL A 15 10.37 -3.70 -20.29
CA VAL A 15 9.48 -2.58 -20.00
C VAL A 15 9.62 -2.43 -18.49
N GLY A 16 10.43 -1.46 -18.07
CA GLY A 16 10.52 -1.12 -16.67
C GLY A 16 9.10 -0.84 -16.24
N ASN A 17 8.52 -1.69 -15.40
CA ASN A 17 7.34 -1.32 -14.63
C ASN A 17 7.73 0.00 -13.98
N ALA A 18 7.19 1.10 -14.49
CA ALA A 18 7.45 2.42 -13.94
C ALA A 18 7.02 2.31 -12.48
N GLN A 19 7.99 2.24 -11.56
CA GLN A 19 7.69 2.28 -10.14
C GLN A 19 7.23 3.71 -9.87
N TYR A 20 5.92 3.86 -9.69
CA TYR A 20 5.21 5.06 -9.31
C TYR A 20 5.51 5.44 -7.85
N LEU A 21 5.73 4.45 -6.97
CA LEU A 21 6.09 4.67 -5.56
C LEU A 21 7.53 4.26 -5.31
N GLN A 22 8.48 5.09 -5.76
CA GLN A 22 9.91 4.80 -5.60
C GLN A 22 10.39 5.04 -4.16
N ASN A 23 9.69 5.88 -3.41
CA ASN A 23 10.14 6.25 -2.08
C ASN A 23 9.78 5.20 -1.01
N ASP A 24 10.60 5.18 0.03
CA ASP A 24 10.42 4.38 1.23
C ASP A 24 9.43 5.03 2.20
N THR A 25 8.99 6.26 1.94
CA THR A 25 8.03 6.98 2.76
C THR A 25 6.91 7.51 1.90
N ILE A 26 5.67 7.22 2.30
CA ILE A 26 4.45 7.72 1.68
C ILE A 26 3.75 8.58 2.72
N TYR A 27 3.54 9.84 2.41
CA TYR A 27 2.76 10.76 3.23
C TYR A 27 1.29 10.65 2.87
N PHE A 28 0.43 10.97 3.84
CA PHE A 28 -1.01 10.99 3.63
C PHE A 28 -1.73 12.07 4.43
N ASP A 29 -2.81 12.59 3.86
CA ASP A 29 -3.82 13.38 4.56
C ASP A 29 -5.21 12.73 4.41
N ILE A 30 -6.12 13.15 5.27
CA ILE A 30 -7.51 12.70 5.32
C ILE A 30 -8.39 13.93 5.03
N PRO A 31 -8.56 14.32 3.75
CA PRO A 31 -9.35 15.50 3.39
C PRO A 31 -10.84 15.37 3.80
N ASN A 32 -11.33 14.15 3.98
CA ASN A 32 -12.62 13.84 4.57
C ASN A 32 -12.60 12.41 5.15
N ASP A 33 -13.63 12.04 5.91
CA ASP A 33 -13.73 10.77 6.66
C ASP A 33 -13.58 9.48 5.82
N SER A 34 -13.68 9.58 4.48
CA SER A 34 -13.69 8.41 3.58
C SER A 34 -12.51 8.34 2.63
N ILE A 35 -11.79 9.44 2.41
CA ILE A 35 -10.71 9.50 1.43
C ILE A 35 -9.39 9.74 2.16
N ALA A 36 -8.42 8.86 1.92
CA ALA A 36 -7.02 9.12 2.23
C ALA A 36 -6.30 9.47 0.94
N ARG A 37 -5.57 10.57 0.94
CA ARG A 37 -4.79 11.01 -0.22
C ARG A 37 -3.32 10.81 0.07
N LEU A 38 -2.62 10.14 -0.85
CA LEU A 38 -1.22 9.73 -0.72
C LEU A 38 -0.32 10.54 -1.64
N TRP A 39 0.89 10.86 -1.19
CA TRP A 39 1.98 11.36 -2.03
C TRP A 39 3.32 10.86 -1.50
N ASP A 40 4.26 10.57 -2.41
CA ASP A 40 5.58 10.03 -2.05
C ASP A 40 6.68 11.09 -2.10
N ASN A 41 6.48 12.19 -2.84
CA ASN A 41 7.39 13.32 -2.99
C ASN A 41 6.63 14.65 -3.09
N SER A 42 7.35 15.77 -3.15
CA SER A 42 6.78 17.13 -3.29
C SER A 42 6.02 17.39 -4.61
N ASP A 43 5.98 16.41 -5.52
CA ASP A 43 5.31 16.53 -6.80
C ASP A 43 3.80 16.29 -6.68
N TYR A 44 3.02 17.04 -7.45
CA TYR A 44 1.55 17.16 -7.36
C TYR A 44 0.75 15.89 -7.70
N ASN A 45 1.40 14.78 -8.02
CA ASN A 45 0.73 13.52 -8.32
C ASN A 45 0.38 12.82 -7.01
N HIS A 46 -0.92 12.73 -6.75
CA HIS A 46 -1.46 12.09 -5.56
C HIS A 46 -2.32 10.88 -5.93
N THR A 47 -2.36 9.89 -5.06
CA THR A 47 -3.28 8.75 -5.16
C THR A 47 -4.36 8.90 -4.11
N ASP A 48 -5.61 8.95 -4.53
CA ASP A 48 -6.75 8.92 -3.60
C ASP A 48 -7.17 7.47 -3.33
N ILE A 49 -7.36 7.16 -2.06
CA ILE A 49 -7.82 5.87 -1.53
C ILE A 49 -9.18 6.08 -0.89
N ASP A 50 -10.20 5.40 -1.41
CA ASP A 50 -11.49 5.27 -0.74
C ASP A 50 -11.38 4.23 0.37
N LEU A 51 -11.20 4.73 1.59
CA LEU A 51 -11.11 3.92 2.79
C LEU A 51 -12.40 3.16 3.05
N LYS A 52 -13.57 3.74 2.78
CA LYS A 52 -14.86 3.10 3.04
C LYS A 52 -15.06 1.88 2.14
N ASN A 53 -14.83 2.05 0.85
CA ASN A 53 -15.06 1.02 -0.15
C ASN A 53 -13.83 0.15 -0.43
N ARG A 54 -12.68 0.42 0.20
CA ARG A 54 -11.40 -0.28 -0.03
C ARG A 54 -10.96 -0.17 -1.50
N ARG A 55 -11.24 0.98 -2.12
CA ARG A 55 -10.94 1.24 -3.53
C ARG A 55 -9.71 2.12 -3.65
N ILE A 56 -8.80 1.78 -4.55
CA ILE A 56 -7.62 2.58 -4.88
C ILE A 56 -7.66 2.79 -6.38
N ILE A 57 -7.54 4.02 -6.85
CA ILE A 57 -7.52 4.33 -8.28
C ILE A 57 -6.41 5.35 -8.51
N ASN A 58 -5.47 5.03 -9.39
CA ASN A 58 -4.53 5.99 -9.95
C ASN A 58 -4.23 5.64 -11.41
N ASP A 59 -3.30 6.37 -12.01
CA ASP A 59 -2.95 6.23 -13.42
C ASP A 59 -2.35 4.86 -13.80
N TYR A 60 -1.91 4.07 -12.81
CA TYR A 60 -1.20 2.82 -13.01
C TYR A 60 -1.97 1.60 -12.51
N TYR A 61 -2.79 1.75 -11.47
CA TYR A 61 -3.43 0.64 -10.77
C TYR A 61 -4.86 0.97 -10.33
N VAL A 62 -5.73 -0.04 -10.41
CA VAL A 62 -7.09 -0.02 -9.87
C VAL A 62 -7.27 -1.19 -8.91
N PHE A 63 -7.75 -0.91 -7.71
CA PHE A 63 -8.19 -1.88 -6.73
C PHE A 63 -9.70 -1.68 -6.58
N GLU A 64 -10.50 -2.63 -7.07
CA GLU A 64 -11.95 -2.55 -7.03
C GLU A 64 -12.55 -3.96 -7.04
N ASP A 65 -13.65 -4.16 -6.32
CA ASP A 65 -14.37 -5.42 -6.23
C ASP A 65 -13.46 -6.64 -5.91
N ASP A 66 -12.53 -6.44 -4.96
CA ASP A 66 -11.56 -7.44 -4.51
C ASP A 66 -10.54 -7.90 -5.60
N ILE A 67 -10.48 -7.21 -6.74
CA ILE A 67 -9.58 -7.46 -7.88
C ILE A 67 -8.61 -6.28 -8.07
N ILE A 68 -7.40 -6.59 -8.54
CA ILE A 68 -6.35 -5.61 -8.85
C ILE A 68 -6.08 -5.61 -10.35
N PHE A 69 -6.20 -4.44 -10.97
CA PHE A 69 -5.87 -4.21 -12.36
C PHE A 69 -4.64 -3.32 -12.49
N ALA A 70 -3.74 -3.67 -13.42
CA ALA A 70 -2.74 -2.75 -13.95
C ALA A 70 -3.32 -2.03 -15.17
N ILE A 71 -3.08 -0.72 -15.26
CA ILE A 71 -3.46 0.12 -16.40
C ILE A 71 -2.24 0.27 -17.32
N ASP A 72 -2.44 0.00 -18.60
CA ASP A 72 -1.46 0.24 -19.66
C ASP A 72 -2.18 0.91 -20.84
N ASP A 73 -1.86 2.19 -21.06
CA ASP A 73 -2.53 3.09 -21.99
C ASP A 73 -4.07 3.12 -21.83
N SER A 74 -4.79 2.32 -22.63
CA SER A 74 -6.25 2.23 -22.66
C SER A 74 -6.79 0.85 -22.27
N LEU A 75 -5.90 -0.04 -21.83
CA LEU A 75 -6.22 -1.41 -21.43
C LEU A 75 -5.97 -1.58 -19.94
N SER A 76 -6.81 -2.42 -19.32
CA SER A 76 -6.67 -2.85 -17.95
C SER A 76 -6.51 -4.36 -17.89
N PHE A 77 -5.48 -4.84 -17.21
CA PHE A 77 -5.20 -6.26 -17.06
C PHE A 77 -5.29 -6.66 -15.60
N GLU A 78 -6.01 -7.76 -15.30
CA GLU A 78 -6.02 -8.34 -13.97
C GLU A 78 -4.62 -8.86 -13.62
N ILE A 79 -4.07 -8.39 -12.50
CA ILE A 79 -2.73 -8.77 -11.99
C ILE A 79 -2.78 -9.45 -10.63
N GLY A 80 -3.96 -9.53 -10.01
CA GLY A 80 -4.16 -10.20 -8.75
C GLY A 80 -5.49 -9.87 -8.09
N SER A 81 -5.63 -10.31 -6.85
CA SER A 81 -6.81 -10.09 -6.03
C SER A 81 -6.42 -9.83 -4.59
N TYR A 82 -7.35 -9.33 -3.79
CA TYR A 82 -7.11 -9.02 -2.39
C TYR A 82 -8.38 -9.19 -1.57
N ASP A 83 -8.21 -9.40 -0.28
CA ASP A 83 -9.30 -9.30 0.67
C ASP A 83 -8.91 -8.38 1.84
N LYS A 84 -9.68 -8.44 2.93
CA LYS A 84 -9.42 -7.65 4.13
C LYS A 84 -8.02 -7.88 4.73
N ASN A 85 -7.51 -9.10 4.65
CA ASN A 85 -6.32 -9.60 5.34
C ASN A 85 -5.22 -10.09 4.40
N ASN A 86 -5.55 -10.44 3.17
CA ASN A 86 -4.66 -11.13 2.24
C ASN A 86 -4.53 -10.37 0.92
N LEU A 87 -3.39 -10.56 0.28
CA LEU A 87 -3.05 -10.05 -1.04
C LEU A 87 -2.54 -11.24 -1.87
N TYR A 88 -3.13 -11.45 -3.03
CA TYR A 88 -2.86 -12.58 -3.93
C TYR A 88 -2.31 -12.04 -5.25
N LEU A 89 -0.98 -12.08 -5.38
CA LEU A 89 -0.25 -11.71 -6.59
C LEU A 89 0.46 -12.94 -7.17
N GLU A 90 1.12 -12.80 -8.32
CA GLU A 90 1.96 -13.85 -8.91
C GLU A 90 3.01 -14.38 -7.91
N LYS A 91 3.58 -13.47 -7.12
CA LYS A 91 4.43 -13.81 -5.97
C LYS A 91 3.61 -13.96 -4.71
N GLN A 92 3.91 -15.01 -3.94
CA GLN A 92 3.28 -15.24 -2.65
C GLN A 92 4.03 -14.51 -1.54
N TYR A 93 3.28 -13.85 -0.66
CA TYR A 93 3.82 -13.13 0.48
C TYR A 93 3.15 -13.61 1.77
N LYS A 94 3.94 -13.69 2.85
CA LYS A 94 3.46 -13.96 4.20
C LYS A 94 3.52 -12.69 5.02
N PHE A 95 2.39 -12.34 5.63
CA PHE A 95 2.27 -11.18 6.50
C PHE A 95 2.33 -11.62 7.97
N SER A 96 3.10 -10.90 8.78
CA SER A 96 3.16 -11.06 10.22
C SER A 96 3.08 -9.71 10.92
N LYS A 97 2.60 -9.70 12.16
CA LYS A 97 2.46 -8.48 12.98
C LYS A 97 3.42 -8.55 14.16
N PRO A 98 4.72 -8.25 13.97
CA PRO A 98 5.73 -8.44 15.00
C PRO A 98 5.58 -7.49 16.19
N LEU A 99 5.06 -6.26 16.00
CA LEU A 99 4.87 -5.25 17.06
C LEU A 99 3.65 -4.35 16.76
N PHE A 100 3.16 -3.62 17.77
CA PHE A 100 2.20 -2.53 17.54
C PHE A 100 2.77 -1.54 16.52
N ASN A 101 1.98 -1.18 15.50
CA ASN A 101 2.37 -0.32 14.37
C ASN A 101 3.41 -0.89 13.41
N ARG A 102 3.82 -2.15 13.55
CA ARG A 102 4.74 -2.78 12.59
C ARG A 102 4.10 -3.99 11.95
N LEU A 103 4.14 -4.02 10.64
CA LEU A 103 3.81 -5.17 9.81
C LEU A 103 5.09 -5.65 9.14
N GLU A 104 5.35 -6.94 9.18
CA GLU A 104 6.44 -7.55 8.43
C GLU A 104 5.83 -8.39 7.30
N ILE A 105 6.45 -8.29 6.14
CA ILE A 105 6.08 -9.04 4.94
C ILE A 105 7.29 -9.83 4.48
N THR A 106 7.11 -11.11 4.21
CA THR A 106 8.16 -12.04 3.78
C THR A 106 7.75 -12.67 2.45
N GLU A 107 8.61 -12.62 1.43
CA GLU A 107 8.38 -13.32 0.16
C GLU A 107 8.51 -14.83 0.39
N VAL A 108 7.43 -15.60 0.16
CA VAL A 108 7.37 -17.05 0.40
C VAL A 108 8.37 -17.77 -0.50
N GLY A 109 9.07 -18.76 0.06
CA GLY A 109 10.15 -19.45 -0.65
C GLY A 109 11.48 -18.67 -0.65
N SER A 110 11.49 -17.45 -0.14
CA SER A 110 12.68 -16.67 0.17
C SER A 110 12.82 -16.43 1.68
N LYS A 111 13.98 -15.91 2.12
CA LYS A 111 14.17 -15.34 3.46
C LYS A 111 14.15 -13.81 3.45
N LYS A 112 13.73 -13.19 2.34
CA LYS A 112 13.69 -11.74 2.19
C LYS A 112 12.44 -11.22 2.88
N SER A 113 12.62 -10.23 3.75
CA SER A 113 11.51 -9.53 4.37
C SER A 113 11.66 -8.02 4.27
N ALA A 114 10.52 -7.34 4.33
CA ALA A 114 10.42 -5.90 4.48
C ALA A 114 9.52 -5.60 5.68
N LYS A 115 9.68 -4.40 6.25
CA LYS A 115 8.87 -3.95 7.38
C LYS A 115 8.13 -2.68 6.99
N VAL A 116 6.92 -2.53 7.48
CA VAL A 116 6.09 -1.35 7.27
C VAL A 116 5.67 -0.81 8.62
N ARG A 117 5.79 0.50 8.80
CA ARG A 117 5.34 1.20 10.00
C ARG A 117 4.58 2.46 9.66
N THR A 118 3.54 2.74 10.46
CA THR A 118 2.77 3.99 10.36
C THR A 118 3.15 4.90 11.50
N LYS A 119 3.38 6.18 11.20
CA LYS A 119 3.69 7.22 12.19
C LYS A 119 3.01 8.51 11.76
N ALA A 120 2.11 9.03 12.60
CA ALA A 120 1.37 10.26 12.32
C ALA A 120 0.74 10.22 10.91
N ASP A 121 1.20 11.09 10.02
CA ASP A 121 0.76 11.35 8.65
C ASP A 121 1.57 10.62 7.57
N HIS A 122 2.36 9.59 7.93
CA HIS A 122 3.17 8.86 6.95
C HIS A 122 3.30 7.36 7.24
N VAL A 123 3.49 6.60 6.16
CA VAL A 123 3.78 5.17 6.12
C VAL A 123 5.21 4.98 5.63
N ILE A 124 6.02 4.29 6.42
CA ILE A 124 7.44 4.05 6.15
C ILE A 124 7.62 2.57 5.82
N PHE A 125 8.23 2.31 4.67
CA PHE A 125 8.61 1.01 4.13
C PHE A 125 10.13 0.82 4.32
N GLU A 126 10.50 -0.14 5.13
CA GLU A 126 11.87 -0.60 5.32
C GLU A 126 12.05 -1.87 4.46
N ASP A 127 12.40 -1.70 3.19
CA ASP A 127 12.51 -2.78 2.20
C ASP A 127 13.95 -2.95 1.67
N PRO A 128 14.88 -3.50 2.47
CA PRO A 128 16.29 -3.64 2.09
C PRO A 128 16.53 -4.62 0.93
N HIS A 129 15.51 -5.35 0.50
CA HIS A 129 15.59 -6.38 -0.52
C HIS A 129 14.78 -6.05 -1.77
N ASN A 130 14.17 -4.86 -1.83
CA ASN A 130 13.31 -4.39 -2.91
C ASN A 130 12.25 -5.44 -3.31
N ILE A 131 11.60 -6.05 -2.31
CA ILE A 131 10.55 -7.06 -2.53
C ILE A 131 9.15 -6.44 -2.64
N LEU A 132 8.99 -5.16 -2.29
CA LEU A 132 7.73 -4.44 -2.32
C LEU A 132 7.56 -3.73 -3.66
N THR A 133 6.59 -4.21 -4.43
CA THR A 133 6.08 -3.51 -5.61
C THR A 133 5.15 -2.38 -5.19
N ASP A 134 4.85 -1.46 -6.10
CA ASP A 134 3.91 -0.36 -5.85
C ASP A 134 2.54 -0.87 -5.42
N VAL A 135 2.06 -1.95 -6.06
CA VAL A 135 0.80 -2.63 -5.70
C VAL A 135 0.81 -3.04 -4.23
N ILE A 136 1.91 -3.61 -3.75
CA ILE A 136 2.05 -4.00 -2.34
C ILE A 136 2.12 -2.76 -1.45
N LYS A 137 2.88 -1.73 -1.84
CA LYS A 137 2.98 -0.47 -1.09
C LYS A 137 1.62 0.22 -0.95
N LEU A 138 0.85 0.35 -2.03
CA LEU A 138 -0.50 0.92 -2.05
C LEU A 138 -1.45 0.16 -1.12
N TRP A 139 -1.51 -1.16 -1.27
CA TRP A 139 -2.36 -2.00 -0.43
C TRP A 139 -1.98 -1.91 1.05
N LEU A 140 -0.68 -1.91 1.37
CA LEU A 140 -0.20 -1.78 2.74
C LEU A 140 -0.47 -0.38 3.32
N SER A 141 -0.31 0.68 2.53
CA SER A 141 -0.66 2.05 2.93
C SER A 141 -2.13 2.16 3.34
N GLU A 142 -3.04 1.62 2.52
CA GLU A 142 -4.48 1.54 2.85
C GLU A 142 -4.69 0.91 4.23
N LYS A 143 -4.14 -0.30 4.45
CA LYS A 143 -4.29 -1.03 5.72
C LYS A 143 -3.72 -0.27 6.91
N CYS A 144 -2.56 0.37 6.70
CA CYS A 144 -1.86 1.17 7.68
C CYS A 144 -2.70 2.38 8.13
N ILE A 145 -3.25 3.13 7.16
CA ILE A 145 -4.06 4.31 7.41
C ILE A 145 -5.38 3.94 8.10
N ARG A 146 -6.09 2.92 7.59
CA ARG A 146 -7.32 2.44 8.24
C ARG A 146 -7.09 2.01 9.68
N ARG A 147 -5.97 1.34 9.94
CA ARG A 147 -5.60 0.93 11.31
C ARG A 147 -5.27 2.13 12.19
N TYR A 148 -4.64 3.16 11.65
CA TYR A 148 -4.34 4.39 12.35
C TYR A 148 -5.63 5.11 12.77
N LEU A 149 -6.56 5.32 11.84
CA LEU A 149 -7.84 5.98 12.11
C LEU A 149 -8.69 5.23 13.14
N ASN A 150 -8.81 3.91 13.01
CA ASN A 150 -9.54 3.11 13.99
C ASN A 150 -8.98 3.24 15.41
N ARG A 151 -7.68 3.53 15.56
CA ARG A 151 -7.05 3.73 16.87
C ARG A 151 -7.35 5.11 17.41
N GLU A 152 -7.21 6.15 16.59
CA GLU A 152 -7.60 7.50 17.01
C GLU A 152 -9.06 7.54 17.44
N GLU A 153 -9.97 6.91 16.68
CA GLU A 153 -11.38 6.78 17.07
C GLU A 153 -11.54 6.05 18.42
N THR A 154 -10.80 4.96 18.63
CA THR A 154 -10.86 4.19 19.88
C THR A 154 -10.29 4.98 21.06
N GLU A 155 -9.17 5.68 20.88
CA GLU A 155 -8.52 6.50 21.89
C GLU A 155 -9.40 7.70 22.26
N ASN A 156 -9.95 8.40 21.25
CA ASN A 156 -10.91 9.49 21.43
C ASN A 156 -12.18 9.01 22.14
N PHE A 157 -12.69 7.82 21.80
CA PHE A 157 -13.84 7.23 22.48
C PHE A 157 -13.55 6.96 23.96
N ILE A 158 -12.38 6.37 24.28
CA ILE A 158 -11.97 6.11 25.66
C ILE A 158 -11.83 7.41 26.44
N GLU A 159 -11.19 8.43 25.86
CA GLU A 159 -11.02 9.75 26.49
C GLU A 159 -12.38 10.42 26.77
N ASN A 160 -13.32 10.34 25.83
CA ASN A 160 -14.68 10.85 25.98
C ASN A 160 -15.48 10.12 27.06
N VAL A 161 -15.33 8.80 27.18
CA VAL A 161 -15.98 8.03 28.26
C VAL A 161 -15.40 8.44 29.62
N LEU A 162 -14.07 8.51 29.73
CA LEU A 162 -13.39 8.86 30.99
C LEU A 162 -13.72 10.28 31.45
N SER A 163 -13.69 11.26 30.55
CA SER A 163 -14.03 12.66 30.86
C SER A 163 -15.49 12.83 31.27
N ASN A 164 -16.43 12.17 30.61
CA ASN A 164 -17.85 12.22 30.97
C ASN A 164 -18.12 11.53 32.32
N THR A 165 -17.44 10.42 32.62
CA THR A 165 -17.55 9.81 33.96
C THR A 165 -16.96 10.70 35.06
N ALA A 166 -15.86 11.40 34.80
CA ALA A 166 -15.24 12.31 35.78
C ALA A 166 -16.07 13.58 36.02
N ALA A 167 -16.80 14.08 35.01
CA ALA A 167 -17.70 15.23 35.14
C ALA A 167 -19.04 14.90 35.85
N SER A 168 -19.33 13.62 36.05
CA SER A 168 -20.56 13.14 36.68
C SER A 168 -20.43 12.90 38.20
N PHE A 169 -19.26 13.20 38.79
CA PHE A 169 -18.97 13.10 40.23
C PHE A 169 -18.83 14.47 40.88
#